data_AF-A0A8S1QFY7-F1
#
_entry.id   AF-A0A8S1QFY7-F1
#
_cell.length_a   1.000
_cell.length_b   1.000
_cell.length_c   1.000
_cell.angle_alpha   90.00
_cell.angle_beta   90.00
_cell.angle_gamma   90.00
#
_symmetry.space_group_name_H-M   'P 1'
#
loop_
_entity.id
_entity.type
_entity.pdbx_description
1 polymer ?
#
loop_
_entity_poly.entity_id
_entity_poly.type
_entity_poly.pdbx_seq_one_letter_code
_entity_poly.pdbx_strand_id
1 'polypeptide(L)'
;MMSILTIALCITLITSTTFDLYQICNCSQLIFQYDCLSAILECNWDYDNNECYDKPCSDIYYQNACLQQSKRCYWAQSSCFNFTSCGQMLESKYNYDCQGQNYYCPQYYQYYCLSISDVQECSSITDPDICNYYQSLQGICFWNGQSCTLAQSCTQLFNNGSSNCPRQYCQNSWDQSYQQEFCSPNQCSNQTTQSQCAQGIQTFGPYLQNIIGCYWNPIVNLCQEYVPSQMNYANCYLYSRGTYYWNSKTKENGDCVPCSQFQELLIISIFITTLI
;
A
#
# COMPACT_ATOMS: atom_id res chain seq x y z
N MET A 1 -28.33 30.85 -15.18
CA MET A 1 -28.03 30.79 -13.73
C MET A 1 -27.95 29.37 -13.18
N MET A 2 -28.61 28.35 -13.76
CA MET A 2 -28.44 26.95 -13.31
C MET A 2 -27.02 26.38 -13.53
N SER A 3 -26.30 26.77 -14.59
CA SER A 3 -24.97 26.20 -14.90
C SER A 3 -23.84 26.58 -13.94
N ILE A 4 -23.97 27.66 -13.16
CA ILE A 4 -22.93 28.08 -12.20
C ILE A 4 -23.02 27.26 -10.90
N LEU A 5 -24.24 26.83 -10.52
CA LEU A 5 -24.45 26.02 -9.32
C LEU A 5 -23.93 24.58 -9.50
N THR A 6 -23.97 24.03 -10.72
CA THR A 6 -23.49 22.68 -11.02
C THR A 6 -21.96 22.56 -10.96
N ILE A 7 -21.22 23.61 -11.35
CA ILE A 7 -19.76 23.64 -11.28
C ILE A 7 -19.28 23.68 -9.82
N ALA A 8 -19.98 24.42 -8.95
CA ALA A 8 -19.63 24.50 -7.53
C ALA A 8 -19.82 23.15 -6.79
N LEU A 9 -20.83 22.35 -7.14
CA LEU A 9 -21.06 21.03 -6.55
C LEU A 9 -20.02 19.98 -7.00
N CYS A 10 -19.55 20.05 -8.26
CA CYS A 10 -18.49 19.16 -8.74
C CYS A 10 -17.14 19.43 -8.07
N ILE A 11 -16.82 20.69 -7.73
CA ILE A 11 -15.54 21.03 -7.06
C ILE A 11 -15.51 20.45 -5.63
N THR A 12 -16.64 20.41 -4.92
CA THR A 12 -16.72 19.79 -3.57
C THR A 12 -16.66 18.27 -3.57
N LEU A 13 -17.02 17.61 -4.67
CA LEU A 13 -16.95 16.14 -4.80
C LEU A 13 -15.54 15.64 -5.12
N ILE A 14 -14.69 16.47 -5.71
CA ILE A 14 -13.28 16.11 -6.01
C ILE A 14 -12.40 16.26 -4.76
N THR A 15 -12.75 17.13 -3.80
CA THR A 15 -11.95 17.36 -2.58
C THR A 15 -12.01 16.22 -1.56
N SER A 16 -12.82 15.17 -1.76
CA SER A 16 -12.93 14.05 -0.82
C SER A 16 -12.50 12.70 -1.38
N THR A 17 -11.89 12.65 -2.57
CA THR A 17 -11.19 11.43 -2.99
C THR A 17 -9.92 11.33 -2.15
N THR A 18 -10.03 10.69 -0.98
CA THR A 18 -8.86 10.24 -0.23
C THR A 18 -8.07 9.34 -1.17
N PHE A 19 -6.89 9.81 -1.60
CA PHE A 19 -6.00 9.03 -2.44
C PHE A 19 -5.64 7.78 -1.65
N ASP A 20 -6.21 6.65 -2.06
CA ASP A 20 -5.96 5.39 -1.37
C ASP A 20 -4.55 4.93 -1.72
N LEU A 21 -3.64 5.08 -0.76
CA LEU A 21 -2.23 4.73 -0.92
C LEU A 21 -2.03 3.24 -1.19
N TYR A 22 -2.99 2.39 -0.83
CA TYR A 22 -3.05 1.00 -1.28
C TYR A 22 -4.20 0.79 -2.24
N GLN A 23 -3.89 0.72 -3.53
CA GLN A 23 -4.85 0.32 -4.56
C GLN A 23 -5.15 -1.20 -4.52
N ILE A 24 -5.35 -1.78 -3.33
CA ILE A 24 -5.81 -3.16 -3.15
C ILE A 24 -7.30 -3.23 -3.47
N CYS A 25 -7.70 -4.25 -4.22
CA CYS A 25 -9.10 -4.54 -4.54
C CYS A 25 -9.91 -4.79 -3.26
N ASN A 26 -11.09 -4.17 -3.19
CA ASN A 26 -12.12 -4.62 -2.27
C ASN A 26 -12.63 -6.00 -2.72
N CYS A 27 -13.09 -6.84 -1.79
CA CYS A 27 -13.58 -8.18 -2.16
C CYS A 27 -14.73 -8.11 -3.17
N SER A 28 -15.58 -7.09 -3.09
CA SER A 28 -16.66 -6.86 -4.07
C SER A 28 -16.18 -6.60 -5.51
N GLN A 29 -14.90 -6.28 -5.71
CA GLN A 29 -14.29 -6.11 -7.04
C GLN A 29 -13.78 -7.45 -7.60
N LEU A 30 -13.64 -8.49 -6.76
CA LEU A 30 -13.19 -9.82 -7.15
C LEU A 30 -14.36 -10.63 -7.68
N ILE A 31 -14.70 -10.38 -8.95
CA ILE A 31 -15.86 -10.99 -9.63
C ILE A 31 -15.65 -12.50 -9.82
N PHE A 32 -14.40 -12.97 -9.88
CA PHE A 32 -14.07 -14.37 -10.14
C PHE A 32 -13.76 -15.11 -8.83
N GLN A 33 -14.39 -16.28 -8.65
CA GLN A 33 -14.21 -17.13 -7.46
C GLN A 33 -12.74 -17.38 -7.13
N TYR A 34 -11.92 -17.62 -8.16
CA TYR A 34 -10.50 -17.92 -7.93
C TYR A 34 -9.73 -16.73 -7.35
N ASP A 35 -10.01 -15.49 -7.79
CA ASP A 35 -9.40 -14.30 -7.20
C ASP A 35 -9.84 -14.14 -5.74
N CYS A 36 -11.13 -14.34 -5.46
CA CYS A 36 -11.67 -14.31 -4.09
C CYS A 36 -11.02 -15.37 -3.18
N LEU A 37 -10.85 -16.59 -3.69
CA LEU A 37 -10.18 -17.69 -2.97
C LEU A 37 -8.67 -17.47 -2.86
N SER A 38 -8.06 -16.71 -3.77
CA SER A 38 -6.66 -16.28 -3.64
C SER A 38 -6.51 -15.20 -2.56
N ALA A 39 -7.58 -14.44 -2.32
CA ALA A 39 -7.73 -13.48 -1.23
C ALA A 39 -8.30 -14.10 0.06
N ILE A 40 -8.15 -15.41 0.31
CA ILE A 40 -8.82 -16.14 1.42
C ILE A 40 -8.58 -15.58 2.83
N LEU A 41 -7.50 -14.81 3.01
CA LEU A 41 -7.18 -14.14 4.26
C LEU A 41 -8.10 -12.93 4.53
N GLU A 42 -8.74 -12.42 3.48
CA GLU A 42 -9.38 -11.10 3.39
C GLU A 42 -10.84 -11.21 2.97
N CYS A 43 -11.13 -12.17 2.09
CA CYS A 43 -12.40 -12.34 1.42
C CYS A 43 -12.97 -13.73 1.63
N ASN A 44 -14.30 -13.82 1.57
CA ASN A 44 -15.04 -15.07 1.47
C ASN A 44 -15.86 -15.07 0.17
N TRP A 45 -15.98 -16.24 -0.43
CA TRP A 45 -16.87 -16.44 -1.57
C TRP A 45 -18.24 -16.92 -1.11
N ASP A 46 -19.29 -16.19 -1.49
CA ASP A 46 -20.67 -16.61 -1.35
C ASP A 46 -21.07 -17.48 -2.55
N TYR A 47 -21.29 -18.77 -2.31
CA TYR A 47 -21.69 -19.72 -3.35
C TYR A 47 -23.14 -19.56 -3.80
N ASP A 48 -24.02 -19.04 -2.95
CA ASP A 48 -25.44 -18.86 -3.26
C ASP A 48 -25.63 -17.64 -4.15
N ASN A 49 -24.91 -16.55 -3.86
CA ASN A 49 -25.00 -15.30 -4.60
C ASN A 49 -23.93 -15.15 -5.71
N ASN A 50 -22.94 -16.04 -5.78
CA ASN A 50 -21.78 -15.96 -6.69
C ASN A 50 -21.04 -14.62 -6.59
N GLU A 51 -20.83 -14.16 -5.36
CA GLU A 51 -20.16 -12.90 -5.07
C GLU A 51 -19.05 -13.08 -4.04
N CYS A 52 -18.03 -12.23 -4.16
CA CYS A 52 -16.96 -12.15 -3.18
C CYS A 52 -17.26 -11.01 -2.21
N TYR A 53 -17.18 -11.29 -0.91
CA TYR A 53 -17.46 -10.31 0.14
C TYR A 53 -16.33 -10.27 1.17
N ASP A 54 -16.22 -9.13 1.84
CA ASP A 54 -15.17 -8.92 2.83
C ASP A 54 -15.42 -9.80 4.06
N LYS A 55 -14.37 -10.48 4.51
CA LYS A 55 -14.41 -11.26 5.74
C LYS A 55 -14.61 -10.32 6.95
N PRO A 56 -15.44 -10.69 7.95
CA PRO A 56 -15.50 -9.96 9.21
C PRO A 56 -14.13 -9.94 9.87
N CYS A 57 -13.70 -8.80 10.45
CA CYS A 57 -12.40 -8.71 11.11
C CYS A 57 -12.27 -9.73 12.25
N SER A 58 -13.37 -10.08 12.94
CA SER A 58 -13.42 -11.11 13.98
C SER A 58 -12.99 -12.50 13.52
N ASP A 59 -13.07 -12.78 12.21
CA ASP A 59 -12.76 -14.09 11.63
C ASP A 59 -11.32 -14.17 11.10
N ILE A 60 -10.51 -13.11 11.33
CA ILE A 60 -9.11 -13.01 10.94
C ILE A 60 -8.22 -13.24 12.16
N TYR A 61 -7.61 -14.44 12.21
CA TYR A 61 -6.82 -14.88 13.37
C TYR A 61 -5.32 -14.57 13.30
N TYR A 62 -4.83 -14.07 12.15
CA TYR A 62 -3.41 -13.81 11.94
C TYR A 62 -3.15 -12.32 11.79
N GLN A 63 -2.18 -11.80 12.54
CA GLN A 63 -1.78 -10.39 12.48
C GLN A 63 -1.51 -9.92 11.05
N ASN A 64 -0.70 -10.66 10.29
CA ASN A 64 -0.35 -10.27 8.93
C ASN A 64 -1.57 -10.20 8.00
N ALA A 65 -2.56 -11.08 8.18
CA ALA A 65 -3.81 -11.01 7.42
C ALA A 65 -4.65 -9.79 7.83
N CYS A 66 -4.73 -9.52 9.13
CA CYS A 66 -5.44 -8.34 9.65
C CYS A 66 -4.82 -7.03 9.13
N LEU A 67 -3.49 -6.96 9.09
CA LEU A 67 -2.75 -5.81 8.58
C LEU A 67 -2.91 -5.62 7.07
N GLN A 68 -3.10 -6.68 6.28
CA GLN A 68 -3.44 -6.51 4.86
C GLN A 68 -4.84 -5.88 4.68
N GLN A 69 -5.72 -6.04 5.67
CA GLN A 69 -7.07 -5.46 5.74
C GLN A 69 -7.12 -4.11 6.48
N SER A 70 -6.00 -3.38 6.54
CA SER A 70 -5.88 -2.17 7.37
C SER A 70 -6.89 -1.05 7.06
N LYS A 71 -7.58 -1.06 5.91
CA LYS A 71 -8.69 -0.12 5.64
C LYS A 71 -9.91 -0.35 6.54
N ARG A 72 -10.12 -1.61 6.93
CA ARG A 72 -11.33 -2.09 7.62
C ARG A 72 -11.03 -2.69 8.98
N CYS A 73 -9.81 -3.14 9.21
CA CYS A 73 -9.43 -3.87 10.40
C CYS A 73 -8.15 -3.33 11.04
N TYR A 74 -7.97 -3.54 12.34
CA TYR A 74 -6.71 -3.32 13.04
C TYR A 74 -6.43 -4.48 14.00
N TRP A 75 -5.16 -4.74 14.23
CA TRP A 75 -4.69 -5.80 15.12
C TRP A 75 -4.41 -5.23 16.51
N ALA A 76 -5.01 -5.81 17.54
CA ALA A 76 -4.75 -5.46 18.94
C ALA A 76 -4.95 -6.69 19.83
N GLN A 77 -4.24 -6.77 20.96
CA GLN A 77 -4.46 -7.84 21.96
C GLN A 77 -4.56 -9.27 21.37
N SER A 78 -3.75 -9.56 20.36
CA SER A 78 -3.75 -10.85 19.65
C SER A 78 -5.07 -11.19 18.92
N SER A 79 -5.83 -10.19 18.50
CA SER A 79 -7.07 -10.32 17.76
C SER A 79 -7.24 -9.19 16.74
N CYS A 80 -8.10 -9.42 15.75
CA CYS A 80 -8.39 -8.46 14.70
C CYS A 80 -9.77 -7.81 14.95
N PHE A 81 -9.82 -6.49 14.92
CA PHE A 81 -11.01 -5.69 15.24
C PHE A 81 -11.37 -4.76 14.08
N ASN A 82 -12.63 -4.32 14.02
CA ASN A 82 -13.06 -3.34 13.02
C ASN A 82 -12.35 -2.00 13.29
N PHE A 83 -11.72 -1.46 12.26
CA PHE A 83 -11.03 -0.17 12.28
C PHE A 83 -11.97 0.94 11.82
N THR A 84 -12.06 2.03 12.58
CA THR A 84 -12.68 3.27 12.10
C THR A 84 -11.74 4.46 12.13
N SER A 85 -10.71 4.44 12.99
CA SER A 85 -9.73 5.52 13.08
C SER A 85 -8.49 5.09 13.86
N CYS A 86 -7.37 5.77 13.65
CA CYS A 86 -6.12 5.50 14.37
C CYS A 86 -6.21 5.75 15.88
N GLY A 87 -7.13 6.61 16.33
CA GLY A 87 -7.35 6.89 17.76
C GLY A 87 -7.98 5.74 18.56
N GLN A 88 -8.50 4.70 17.90
CA GLN A 88 -9.06 3.50 18.56
C GLN A 88 -8.02 2.43 18.88
N MET A 89 -6.82 2.57 18.31
CA MET A 89 -5.74 1.62 18.50
C MET A 89 -5.18 1.71 19.93
N LEU A 90 -4.48 0.67 20.35
CA LEU A 90 -3.82 0.68 21.65
C LEU A 90 -2.74 1.76 21.68
N GLU A 91 -2.54 2.31 22.87
CA GLU A 91 -1.45 3.24 23.13
C GLU A 91 -0.13 2.64 22.65
N SER A 92 0.58 3.42 21.84
CA SER A 92 1.84 3.03 21.24
C SER A 92 2.99 3.84 21.85
N LYS A 93 4.24 3.42 21.66
CA LYS A 93 5.41 4.24 22.05
C LYS A 93 6.25 4.62 20.85
N TYR A 94 6.09 3.90 19.75
CA TYR A 94 6.89 4.05 18.55
C TYR A 94 6.03 3.94 17.29
N ASN A 95 6.48 4.53 16.18
CA ASN A 95 5.82 4.43 14.88
C ASN A 95 5.59 2.98 14.44
N TYR A 96 6.55 2.08 14.73
CA TYR A 96 6.44 0.67 14.36
C TYR A 96 5.33 -0.06 15.14
N ASP A 97 4.97 0.39 16.35
CA ASP A 97 3.85 -0.17 17.12
C ASP A 97 2.53 0.16 16.42
N CYS A 98 2.37 1.40 15.95
CA CYS A 98 1.19 1.84 15.21
C CYS A 98 1.05 1.08 13.89
N GLN A 99 2.12 0.98 13.12
CA GLN A 99 2.14 0.20 11.88
C GLN A 99 1.89 -1.30 12.11
N GLY A 100 2.34 -1.83 13.24
CA GLY A 100 2.09 -3.21 13.65
C GLY A 100 0.64 -3.50 14.06
N GLN A 101 -0.15 -2.45 14.31
CA GLN A 101 -1.59 -2.53 14.56
C GLN A 101 -2.41 -2.21 13.30
N ASN A 102 -2.01 -1.22 12.50
CA ASN A 102 -2.69 -0.83 11.25
C ASN A 102 -1.75 0.01 10.35
N TYR A 103 -1.61 -0.36 9.06
CA TYR A 103 -0.71 0.35 8.14
C TYR A 103 -1.14 1.79 7.79
N TYR A 104 -2.44 2.12 7.86
CA TYR A 104 -2.95 3.48 7.62
C TYR A 104 -2.67 4.45 8.77
N CYS A 105 -2.08 3.95 9.84
CA CYS A 105 -1.69 4.71 11.01
C CYS A 105 -0.16 4.71 11.14
N PRO A 106 0.55 5.39 10.23
CA PRO A 106 2.00 5.23 10.10
C PRO A 106 2.80 5.93 11.20
N GLN A 107 2.17 6.85 11.93
CA GLN A 107 2.84 7.77 12.85
C GLN A 107 2.24 7.70 14.24
N TYR A 108 3.05 8.18 15.18
CA TYR A 108 2.78 8.20 16.59
C TYR A 108 2.96 9.62 17.16
N TYR A 109 2.06 10.06 18.04
CA TYR A 109 2.21 11.28 18.80
C TYR A 109 1.56 11.16 20.18
N GLN A 110 2.33 11.42 21.25
CA GLN A 110 1.85 11.47 22.64
C GLN A 110 0.94 10.30 23.05
N TYR A 111 1.37 9.06 22.80
CA TYR A 111 0.65 7.81 23.09
C TYR A 111 -0.39 7.37 22.05
N TYR A 112 -0.70 8.21 21.05
CA TYR A 112 -1.72 7.91 20.03
C TYR A 112 -1.13 7.65 18.64
N CYS A 113 -1.76 6.76 17.89
CA CYS A 113 -1.47 6.59 16.48
C CYS A 113 -2.20 7.66 15.67
N LEU A 114 -1.50 8.27 14.72
CA LEU A 114 -2.01 9.31 13.84
C LEU A 114 -2.42 8.71 12.50
N SER A 115 -3.51 9.21 11.93
CA SER A 115 -3.88 8.90 10.56
C SER A 115 -2.90 9.55 9.59
N ILE A 116 -2.78 8.99 8.39
CA ILE A 116 -1.97 9.59 7.34
C ILE A 116 -2.37 11.06 7.04
N SER A 117 -3.64 11.44 7.21
CA SER A 117 -4.05 12.84 7.02
C SER A 117 -3.62 13.79 8.13
N ASP A 118 -3.27 13.26 9.31
CA ASP A 118 -2.81 14.04 10.46
C ASP A 118 -1.28 14.10 10.57
N VAL A 119 -0.55 13.42 9.67
CA VAL A 119 0.91 13.47 9.67
C VAL A 119 1.39 14.83 9.18
N GLN A 120 2.47 15.29 9.80
CA GLN A 120 3.12 16.54 9.48
C GLN A 120 3.90 16.41 8.17
N GLU A 121 4.00 17.51 7.42
CA GLU A 121 4.97 17.59 6.33
C GLU A 121 6.39 17.57 6.89
N CYS A 122 7.34 16.95 6.17
CA CYS A 122 8.73 16.89 6.62
C CYS A 122 9.28 18.28 7.01
N SER A 123 8.99 19.30 6.20
CA SER A 123 9.45 20.69 6.41
C SER A 123 8.98 21.32 7.73
N SER A 124 7.90 20.83 8.31
CA SER A 124 7.34 21.33 9.58
C SER A 124 7.95 20.68 10.82
N ILE A 125 8.73 19.61 10.65
CA ILE A 125 9.40 18.91 11.74
C ILE A 125 10.72 19.60 12.05
N THR A 126 10.82 20.17 13.26
CA THR A 126 12.02 20.89 13.71
C THR A 126 12.98 20.05 14.54
N ASP A 127 12.54 18.87 14.98
CA ASP A 127 13.33 17.95 15.81
C ASP A 127 14.05 16.92 14.93
N PRO A 128 15.40 16.90 14.89
CA PRO A 128 16.17 15.94 14.12
C PRO A 128 15.90 14.48 14.51
N ASP A 129 15.61 14.20 15.78
CA ASP A 129 15.39 12.84 16.28
C ASP A 129 14.03 12.30 15.81
N ILE A 130 13.04 13.19 15.65
CA ILE A 130 11.74 12.85 15.08
C ILE A 130 11.81 12.75 13.55
N CYS A 131 12.57 13.64 12.91
CA CYS A 131 12.60 13.76 11.46
C CYS A 131 13.06 12.48 10.75
N ASN A 132 14.13 11.85 11.25
CA ASN A 132 14.73 10.72 10.57
C ASN A 132 13.77 9.52 10.54
N TYR A 133 13.43 9.07 9.32
CA TYR A 133 12.47 8.00 9.06
C TYR A 133 11.01 8.33 9.41
N TYR A 134 10.68 9.60 9.66
CA TYR A 134 9.29 10.05 9.74
C TYR A 134 8.59 9.80 8.39
N GLN A 135 7.36 9.29 8.41
CA GLN A 135 6.58 9.03 7.20
C GLN A 135 5.52 10.13 7.06
N SER A 136 5.77 11.06 6.15
CA SER A 136 4.83 12.11 5.78
C SER A 136 3.82 11.62 4.74
N LEU A 137 2.92 12.48 4.24
CA LEU A 137 2.10 12.15 3.07
C LEU A 137 2.93 12.06 1.78
N GLN A 138 4.07 12.75 1.73
CA GLN A 138 4.90 12.91 0.55
C GLN A 138 6.10 11.96 0.50
N GLY A 139 6.27 11.09 1.50
CA GLY A 139 7.40 10.16 1.57
C GLY A 139 8.13 10.17 2.91
N ILE A 140 9.29 9.53 2.93
CA ILE A 140 10.13 9.39 4.12
C ILE A 140 10.93 10.68 4.32
N CYS A 141 10.89 11.23 5.52
CA CYS A 141 11.69 12.39 5.89
C CYS A 141 13.09 11.99 6.35
N PHE A 142 14.04 12.90 6.13
CA PHE A 142 15.39 12.78 6.64
C PHE A 142 15.93 14.15 7.03
N TRP A 143 16.80 14.18 8.03
CA TRP A 143 17.44 15.40 8.49
C TRP A 143 18.72 15.67 7.67
N ASN A 144 18.75 16.76 6.91
CA ASN A 144 19.90 17.09 6.06
C ASN A 144 21.02 17.88 6.76
N GLY A 145 20.94 18.01 8.10
CA GLY A 145 21.85 18.80 8.92
C GLY A 145 21.34 20.21 9.22
N GLN A 146 20.38 20.73 8.45
CA GLN A 146 19.80 22.07 8.65
C GLN A 146 18.29 22.03 8.92
N SER A 147 17.58 21.17 8.20
CA SER A 147 16.13 21.06 8.27
C SER A 147 15.68 19.65 7.95
N CYS A 148 14.45 19.34 8.33
CA CYS A 148 13.82 18.09 7.96
C CYS A 148 13.27 18.21 6.53
N THR A 149 13.71 17.32 5.64
CA THR A 149 13.34 17.35 4.23
C THR A 149 12.88 15.99 3.74
N LEU A 150 12.13 15.98 2.65
CA LEU A 150 11.71 14.75 2.00
C LEU A 150 12.91 14.04 1.36
N ALA A 151 13.09 12.76 1.64
CA ALA A 151 14.09 11.94 0.97
C ALA A 151 13.66 11.68 -0.49
N GLN A 152 14.57 11.96 -1.41
CA GLN A 152 14.44 11.73 -2.86
C GLN A 152 15.13 10.45 -3.31
N SER A 153 16.02 9.89 -2.48
CA SER A 153 16.66 8.60 -2.74
C SER A 153 16.98 7.84 -1.45
N CYS A 154 17.13 6.53 -1.57
CA CYS A 154 17.64 5.69 -0.49
C CYS A 154 19.02 6.13 0.00
N THR A 155 19.87 6.68 -0.87
CA THR A 155 21.21 7.18 -0.49
C THR A 155 21.15 8.32 0.52
N GLN A 156 20.10 9.15 0.53
CA GLN A 156 19.92 10.21 1.53
C GLN A 156 19.51 9.66 2.90
N LEU A 157 18.92 8.47 2.95
CA LEU A 157 18.60 7.76 4.19
C LEU A 157 19.80 7.01 4.77
N PHE A 158 20.92 6.96 4.05
CA PHE A 158 22.19 6.43 4.54
C PHE A 158 22.88 7.50 5.38
N ASN A 159 22.65 7.47 6.68
CA ASN A 159 23.28 8.43 7.58
C ASN A 159 24.72 7.97 7.89
N ASN A 160 25.71 8.84 7.68
CA ASN A 160 27.17 8.56 7.71
C ASN A 160 27.74 8.05 9.07
N GLY A 161 26.90 7.67 10.03
CA GLY A 161 27.30 7.06 11.31
C GLY A 161 26.56 5.77 11.66
N SER A 162 25.50 5.41 10.94
CA SER A 162 24.75 4.17 11.13
C SER A 162 24.64 3.47 9.78
N SER A 163 25.34 2.35 9.58
CA SER A 163 25.33 1.52 8.36
C SER A 163 23.96 0.83 8.08
N ASN A 164 22.86 1.42 8.55
CA ASN A 164 21.53 0.83 8.52
C ASN A 164 20.68 1.56 7.50
N CYS A 165 20.59 1.01 6.29
CA CYS A 165 19.49 1.35 5.39
C CYS A 165 18.17 0.89 5.99
N PRO A 166 17.08 1.66 5.83
CA PRO A 166 15.76 1.21 6.24
C PRO A 166 15.33 0.05 5.35
N ARG A 167 15.52 -1.18 5.85
CA ARG A 167 15.40 -2.45 5.12
C ARG A 167 14.05 -2.65 4.41
N GLN A 168 13.02 -1.94 4.87
CA GLN A 168 11.68 -1.96 4.29
C GLN A 168 11.67 -1.39 2.85
N TYR A 169 12.41 -0.31 2.61
CA TYR A 169 12.38 0.44 1.34
C TYR A 169 13.70 0.35 0.56
N CYS A 170 14.78 0.17 1.30
CA CYS A 170 16.14 0.24 0.80
C CYS A 170 16.93 -0.98 1.27
N GLN A 171 18.00 -1.28 0.56
CA GLN A 171 18.97 -2.31 0.92
C GLN A 171 20.38 -1.72 0.93
N ASN A 172 21.22 -2.31 1.78
CA ASN A 172 22.65 -2.08 1.69
C ASN A 172 23.14 -2.72 0.39
N SER A 173 23.84 -1.95 -0.42
CA SER A 173 24.55 -2.39 -1.62
C SER A 173 26.01 -2.05 -1.47
N TRP A 174 26.88 -2.90 -2.00
CA TRP A 174 28.32 -2.68 -1.98
C TRP A 174 28.78 -2.14 -3.33
N ASP A 175 29.36 -0.95 -3.34
CA ASP A 175 30.00 -0.42 -4.54
C ASP A 175 31.45 -0.89 -4.59
N GLN A 176 31.77 -1.78 -5.53
CA GLN A 176 33.13 -2.27 -5.71
C GLN A 176 34.11 -1.18 -6.18
N SER A 177 33.64 -0.16 -6.91
CA SER A 177 34.50 0.92 -7.41
C SER A 177 34.98 1.83 -6.30
N TYR A 178 34.14 2.09 -5.30
CA TYR A 178 34.45 2.98 -4.18
C TYR A 178 34.74 2.26 -2.86
N GLN A 179 34.61 0.93 -2.82
CA GLN A 179 34.80 0.11 -1.61
C GLN A 179 33.97 0.61 -0.42
N GLN A 180 32.74 1.04 -0.70
CA GLN A 180 31.83 1.61 0.30
C GLN A 180 30.43 1.01 0.18
N GLU A 181 29.76 0.90 1.32
CA GLU A 181 28.34 0.59 1.37
C GLU A 181 27.52 1.83 0.99
N PHE A 182 26.42 1.62 0.26
CA PHE A 182 25.42 2.63 -0.01
C PHE A 182 24.02 2.05 0.08
N CYS A 183 23.02 2.88 0.33
CA CYS A 183 21.63 2.45 0.25
C CYS A 183 21.09 2.58 -1.18
N SER A 184 20.60 1.47 -1.73
CA SER A 184 19.83 1.46 -2.98
C SER A 184 18.37 1.12 -2.72
N PRO A 185 17.43 1.51 -3.60
CA PRO A 185 16.05 1.01 -3.53
C PRO A 185 16.01 -0.53 -3.60
N ASN A 186 15.09 -1.13 -2.86
CA ASN A 186 14.80 -2.55 -3.01
C ASN A 186 14.24 -2.83 -4.43
N GLN A 187 14.62 -3.97 -5.01
CA GLN A 187 14.04 -4.50 -6.25
C GLN A 187 13.59 -5.94 -6.06
N CYS A 188 12.70 -6.44 -6.92
CA CYS A 188 12.22 -7.82 -6.80
C CYS A 188 13.39 -8.80 -6.96
N SER A 189 14.35 -8.49 -7.84
CA SER A 189 15.56 -9.29 -8.07
C SER A 189 16.43 -9.49 -6.82
N ASN A 190 16.27 -8.66 -5.78
CA ASN A 190 16.99 -8.79 -4.52
C ASN A 190 16.37 -9.85 -3.59
N GLN A 191 15.14 -10.32 -3.85
CA GLN A 191 14.51 -11.36 -3.07
C GLN A 191 15.02 -12.72 -3.54
N THR A 192 15.80 -13.39 -2.68
CA THR A 192 16.52 -14.63 -3.04
C THR A 192 15.72 -15.89 -2.75
N THR A 193 14.53 -15.76 -2.15
CA THR A 193 13.64 -16.89 -1.86
C THR A 193 12.24 -16.64 -2.39
N GLN A 194 11.52 -17.71 -2.75
CA GLN A 194 10.12 -17.64 -3.15
C GLN A 194 9.24 -16.98 -2.08
N SER A 195 9.51 -17.26 -0.80
CA SER A 195 8.75 -16.69 0.31
C SER A 195 8.89 -15.17 0.43
N GLN A 196 10.10 -14.65 0.21
CA GLN A 196 10.36 -13.22 0.18
C GLN A 196 9.74 -12.57 -1.06
N CYS A 197 9.87 -13.22 -2.22
CA CYS A 197 9.29 -12.73 -3.45
C CYS A 197 7.77 -12.56 -3.36
N ALA A 198 7.09 -13.51 -2.71
CA ALA A 198 5.64 -13.47 -2.52
C ALA A 198 5.17 -12.28 -1.67
N GLN A 199 6.05 -11.59 -0.94
CA GLN A 199 5.69 -10.42 -0.13
C GLN A 199 5.64 -9.11 -0.96
N GLY A 200 6.22 -9.12 -2.16
CA GLY A 200 6.46 -7.89 -2.93
C GLY A 200 7.56 -7.03 -2.32
N ILE A 201 7.74 -5.82 -2.85
CA ILE A 201 8.70 -4.83 -2.32
C ILE A 201 7.97 -3.49 -2.09
N GLN A 202 8.28 -2.81 -1.00
CA GLN A 202 7.76 -1.45 -0.79
C GLN A 202 8.60 -0.45 -1.59
N THR A 203 7.95 0.45 -2.32
CA THR A 203 8.64 1.48 -3.10
C THR A 203 9.13 2.61 -2.20
N PHE A 204 10.29 3.14 -2.57
CA PHE A 204 10.74 4.44 -2.10
C PHE A 204 10.02 5.55 -2.91
N GLY A 205 9.39 6.54 -2.25
CA GLY A 205 8.77 7.68 -2.94
C GLY A 205 7.55 8.26 -2.22
N PRO A 206 6.79 9.16 -2.88
CA PRO A 206 5.65 9.86 -2.27
C PRO A 206 4.44 8.96 -2.03
N TYR A 207 4.39 7.82 -2.70
CA TYR A 207 3.41 6.80 -2.44
C TYR A 207 3.98 5.86 -1.38
N LEU A 208 4.10 6.35 -0.16
CA LEU A 208 4.48 5.51 0.96
C LEU A 208 3.51 4.33 0.99
N GLN A 209 4.10 3.14 1.07
CA GLN A 209 3.38 1.89 1.11
C GLN A 209 2.86 1.35 -0.23
N ASN A 210 3.21 1.96 -1.37
CA ASN A 210 3.08 1.27 -2.66
C ASN A 210 3.92 -0.02 -2.65
N ILE A 211 3.27 -1.15 -2.89
CA ILE A 211 3.94 -2.44 -3.04
C ILE A 211 4.07 -2.71 -4.53
N ILE A 212 5.30 -2.84 -5.02
CA ILE A 212 5.52 -3.48 -6.32
C ILE A 212 5.30 -4.97 -6.11
N GLY A 213 4.32 -5.51 -6.82
CA GLY A 213 4.11 -6.94 -6.91
C GLY A 213 5.34 -7.62 -7.49
N CYS A 214 5.73 -8.76 -6.94
CA CYS A 214 6.80 -9.58 -7.47
C CYS A 214 6.28 -11.01 -7.69
N TYR A 215 6.86 -11.72 -8.64
CA TYR A 215 6.60 -13.14 -8.84
C TYR A 215 7.89 -13.94 -8.92
N TRP A 216 7.84 -15.16 -8.40
CA TRP A 216 8.97 -16.08 -8.44
C TRP A 216 9.00 -16.80 -9.78
N ASN A 217 10.09 -16.65 -10.53
CA ASN A 217 10.28 -17.41 -11.76
C ASN A 217 11.06 -18.70 -11.47
N PRO A 218 10.40 -19.87 -11.48
CA PRO A 218 11.06 -21.13 -11.14
C PRO A 218 12.07 -21.59 -12.21
N ILE A 219 12.01 -21.06 -13.43
CA ILE A 219 12.91 -21.44 -14.53
C ILE A 219 14.31 -20.85 -14.29
N VAL A 220 14.37 -19.58 -13.88
CA VAL A 220 15.64 -18.87 -13.61
C VAL A 220 15.98 -18.81 -12.12
N ASN A 221 15.10 -19.32 -11.25
CA ASN A 221 15.23 -19.32 -9.79
C ASN A 221 15.49 -17.91 -9.22
N LEU A 222 14.78 -16.92 -9.77
CA LEU A 222 14.90 -15.50 -9.43
C LEU A 222 13.51 -14.86 -9.29
N CYS A 223 13.43 -13.89 -8.40
CA CYS A 223 12.25 -13.05 -8.25
C CYS A 223 12.26 -11.93 -9.30
N GLN A 224 11.12 -11.70 -9.95
CA GLN A 224 10.95 -10.71 -11.02
C GLN A 224 9.80 -9.76 -10.68
N GLU A 225 9.84 -8.56 -11.24
CA GLU A 225 8.73 -7.60 -11.11
C GLU A 225 7.48 -8.15 -11.81
N TYR A 226 6.33 -7.93 -11.17
CA TYR A 226 5.04 -8.30 -11.71
C TYR A 226 4.72 -7.50 -12.98
N VAL A 227 4.42 -8.20 -14.06
CA VAL A 227 3.99 -7.61 -15.34
C VAL A 227 2.57 -8.09 -15.65
N PRO A 228 1.52 -7.25 -15.53
CA PRO A 228 0.12 -7.66 -15.66
C PRO A 228 -0.18 -8.46 -16.94
N SER A 229 0.43 -8.08 -18.07
CA SER A 229 0.20 -8.71 -19.38
C SER A 229 0.80 -10.11 -19.52
N GLN A 230 1.63 -10.55 -18.58
CA GLN A 230 2.24 -11.89 -18.56
C GLN A 230 1.50 -12.85 -17.62
N MET A 231 0.43 -12.36 -16.99
CA MET A 231 -0.27 -13.07 -15.92
C MET A 231 -1.53 -13.73 -16.44
N ASN A 232 -2.00 -14.72 -15.69
CA ASN A 232 -3.23 -15.43 -15.98
C ASN A 232 -4.18 -15.28 -14.78
N TYR A 233 -5.42 -15.78 -14.94
CA TYR A 233 -6.44 -15.77 -13.89
C TYR A 233 -5.99 -16.37 -12.55
N ALA A 234 -4.98 -17.26 -12.55
CA ALA A 234 -4.53 -17.93 -11.33
C ALA A 234 -3.52 -17.11 -10.51
N ASN A 235 -2.83 -16.17 -11.16
CA ASN A 235 -1.68 -15.47 -10.61
C ASN A 235 -1.88 -13.95 -10.54
N CYS A 236 -2.94 -13.45 -11.19
CA CYS A 236 -3.23 -12.02 -11.30
C CYS A 236 -3.31 -11.33 -9.93
N TYR A 237 -4.27 -11.74 -9.10
CA TYR A 237 -4.45 -11.18 -7.76
C TYR A 237 -3.26 -11.50 -6.85
N LEU A 238 -2.80 -12.74 -6.88
CA LEU A 238 -1.76 -13.23 -5.98
C LEU A 238 -0.42 -12.49 -6.16
N TYR A 239 0.10 -12.38 -7.38
CA TYR A 239 1.42 -11.78 -7.63
C TYR A 239 1.37 -10.25 -7.75
N SER A 240 0.20 -9.67 -8.04
CA SER A 240 -0.01 -8.23 -7.91
C SER A 240 -0.18 -7.78 -6.46
N ARG A 241 -0.20 -8.71 -5.48
CA ARG A 241 -0.48 -8.42 -4.07
C ARG A 241 -1.83 -7.72 -3.90
N GLY A 242 -2.82 -8.15 -4.68
CA GLY A 242 -4.18 -7.63 -4.66
C GLY A 242 -4.38 -6.28 -5.33
N THR A 243 -3.37 -5.73 -6.01
CA THR A 243 -3.49 -4.44 -6.74
C THR A 243 -4.07 -4.58 -8.16
N TYR A 244 -4.13 -5.82 -8.66
CA TYR A 244 -4.79 -6.18 -9.91
C TYR A 244 -5.72 -7.36 -9.68
N TYR A 245 -6.74 -7.50 -10.53
CA TYR A 245 -7.63 -8.64 -10.57
C TYR A 245 -7.90 -9.07 -12.02
N TRP A 246 -8.40 -10.30 -12.20
CA TRP A 246 -8.74 -10.81 -13.51
C TRP A 246 -10.12 -10.29 -13.94
N ASN A 247 -10.20 -9.52 -15.02
CA ASN A 247 -11.43 -8.82 -15.42
C ASN A 247 -12.47 -9.69 -16.17
N SER A 248 -12.27 -11.01 -16.25
CA SER A 248 -13.10 -11.90 -17.05
C SER A 248 -13.74 -13.01 -16.24
N LYS A 249 -14.91 -13.44 -16.70
CA LYS A 249 -15.62 -14.61 -16.16
C LYS A 249 -15.07 -15.93 -16.68
N THR A 250 -14.21 -15.91 -17.69
CA THR A 250 -13.55 -17.11 -18.23
C THR A 250 -12.04 -17.03 -18.10
N LYS A 251 -11.40 -18.20 -18.06
CA LYS A 251 -9.93 -18.30 -17.89
C LYS A 251 -9.19 -17.84 -19.14
N GLU A 252 -9.84 -17.94 -20.30
CA GLU A 252 -9.23 -17.80 -21.63
C GLU A 252 -9.32 -16.37 -22.20
N ASN A 253 -10.25 -15.54 -21.72
CA ASN A 253 -10.59 -14.26 -22.34
C ASN A 253 -10.57 -13.10 -21.34
N GLY A 254 -9.51 -12.97 -20.56
CA GLY A 254 -9.36 -11.88 -19.61
C GLY A 254 -7.98 -11.28 -19.59
N ASP A 255 -7.88 -10.20 -18.84
CA ASP A 255 -6.64 -9.47 -18.59
C ASP A 255 -6.56 -9.11 -17.10
N CYS A 256 -5.34 -8.92 -16.64
CA CYS A 256 -5.09 -8.32 -15.34
C CYS A 256 -5.30 -6.82 -15.38
N VAL A 257 -6.32 -6.33 -14.69
CA VAL A 257 -6.64 -4.90 -14.61
C VAL A 257 -6.46 -4.37 -13.19
N PRO A 258 -6.05 -3.11 -13.03
CA PRO A 258 -5.84 -2.54 -11.70
C PRO A 258 -7.16 -2.33 -10.96
N CYS A 259 -7.12 -2.47 -9.63
CA CYS A 259 -8.30 -2.35 -8.77
C CYS A 259 -8.89 -0.92 -8.71
N SER A 260 -8.14 0.09 -9.15
CA SER A 260 -8.53 1.51 -9.10
C SER A 260 -9.41 2.00 -10.27
N GLN A 261 -9.80 1.14 -11.23
CA GLN A 261 -10.47 1.59 -12.47
C GLN A 261 -11.93 2.06 -12.35
N PHE A 262 -12.58 2.05 -11.18
CA PHE A 262 -14.01 2.40 -11.12
C PHE A 262 -14.30 3.91 -10.98
N GLN A 263 -13.33 4.74 -10.59
CA GLN A 263 -13.60 6.18 -10.41
C GLN A 263 -13.54 6.99 -11.72
N GLU A 264 -12.80 6.56 -12.74
CA GLU A 264 -12.70 7.33 -13.99
C GLU A 264 -13.90 7.13 -14.93
N LEU A 265 -14.53 5.95 -14.93
CA LEU A 265 -15.69 5.67 -15.81
C LEU A 265 -16.95 6.44 -15.39
N LEU A 266 -17.13 6.70 -14.09
CA LEU A 266 -18.24 7.52 -13.58
C LEU A 266 -18.10 8.98 -14.01
N ILE A 267 -16.88 9.52 -14.02
CA ILE A 267 -16.63 10.89 -14.45
C ILE A 267 -16.97 11.05 -15.94
N ILE A 268 -16.56 10.11 -16.80
CA ILE A 268 -16.87 10.16 -18.25
C ILE A 268 -18.38 10.09 -18.52
N SER A 269 -19.13 9.26 -17.79
CA SER A 269 -20.59 9.15 -17.96
C SER A 269 -21.37 10.40 -17.51
N ILE A 270 -20.89 11.11 -16.47
CA ILE A 270 -21.48 12.38 -16.01
C ILE A 270 -21.20 13.51 -17.02
N PHE A 271 -20.01 13.53 -17.63
CA PHE A 271 -19.71 14.51 -18.68
C PHE A 271 -20.55 14.30 -19.95
N ILE A 272 -20.82 13.05 -20.34
CA ILE A 272 -21.65 12.77 -21.53
C ILE A 272 -23.12 13.13 -21.31
N THR A 273 -23.64 12.97 -20.10
CA THR A 273 -25.07 13.27 -19.79
C THR A 273 -25.35 14.74 -19.51
N THR A 274 -24.34 15.56 -19.24
CA THR A 274 -24.48 17.02 -19.04
C THR A 274 -24.20 17.85 -20.29
N LEU A 275 -23.68 17.24 -21.35
CA LEU A 275 -23.42 17.84 -22.67
C LEU A 275 -24.56 17.61 -23.69
N ILE A 276 -25.63 16.92 -23.29
CA ILE A 276 -26.87 16.72 -24.07
C ILE A 276 -28.00 17.49 -23.39
#